data_AF-A0A350AG67-F1
#
_entry.id   AF-A0A350AG67-F1
#
_cell.length_a   1.000
_cell.length_b   1.000
_cell.length_c   1.000
_cell.angle_alpha   90.00
_cell.angle_beta   90.00
_cell.angle_gamma   90.00
#
_symmetry.space_group_name_H-M   'P 1'
#
loop_
_entity.id
_entity.type
_entity.pdbx_description
1 polymer ?
#
loop_
_entity_poly.entity_id
_entity_poly.type
_entity_poly.pdbx_seq_one_letter_code
_entity_poly.pdbx_strand_id
1 'polypeptide(L)'
;GDDFREGKLTLPVIKAVALATPEERAFWVRVIEKRAQSEGDLDKALALFAKHDTLNATRREALMWSETAKTAIATLPPHPIRDMLSGL
;
A
#
# COMPACT_ATOMS: atom_id res chain seq x y z
N GLY A 1 -7.92 -2.43 8.45
CA GLY A 1 -9.02 -3.40 8.52
C GLY A 1 -10.11 -3.07 7.53
N ASP A 2 -10.55 -1.82 7.50
CA ASP A 2 -11.71 -1.41 6.70
C ASP A 2 -11.50 -1.57 5.19
N ASP A 3 -10.34 -1.18 4.65
CA ASP A 3 -10.07 -1.38 3.21
C ASP A 3 -10.12 -2.86 2.78
N PHE A 4 -9.66 -3.77 3.65
CA PHE A 4 -9.76 -5.21 3.40
C PHE A 4 -11.23 -5.63 3.41
N ARG A 5 -12.02 -5.22 4.40
CA ARG A 5 -13.46 -5.52 4.50
C ARG A 5 -14.26 -5.00 3.30
N GLU A 6 -13.87 -3.84 2.77
CA GLU A 6 -14.47 -3.26 1.58
C GLU A 6 -13.99 -3.90 0.27
N GLY A 7 -13.02 -4.82 0.33
CA GLY A 7 -12.44 -5.47 -0.84
C GLY A 7 -11.66 -4.51 -1.74
N LYS A 8 -11.04 -3.47 -1.17
CA LYS A 8 -10.25 -2.51 -1.94
C LYS A 8 -8.90 -3.09 -2.35
N LEU A 9 -8.53 -2.88 -3.62
CA LEU A 9 -7.19 -3.14 -4.14
C LEU A 9 -6.25 -1.98 -3.81
N THR A 10 -5.90 -1.83 -2.53
CA THR A 10 -4.88 -0.87 -2.11
C THR A 10 -3.48 -1.38 -2.46
N LEU A 11 -2.47 -0.49 -2.44
CA LEU A 11 -1.11 -0.82 -2.88
C LEU A 11 -0.48 -2.04 -2.18
N PRO A 12 -0.62 -2.24 -0.86
CA PRO A 12 -0.12 -3.46 -0.20
C PRO A 12 -0.76 -4.75 -0.74
N VAL A 13 -2.06 -4.71 -1.08
CA VAL A 13 -2.80 -5.83 -1.69
C VAL A 13 -2.31 -6.09 -3.10
N ILE A 14 -2.17 -5.05 -3.93
CA ILE A 14 -1.67 -5.18 -5.31
C ILE A 14 -0.28 -5.85 -5.30
N LYS A 15 0.62 -5.39 -4.43
CA LYS A 15 1.96 -5.98 -4.30
C LYS A 15 1.91 -7.42 -3.80
N ALA A 16 1.02 -7.75 -2.85
CA ALA A 16 0.88 -9.12 -2.34
C ALA A 16 0.33 -10.07 -3.39
N VAL A 17 -0.63 -9.64 -4.20
CA VAL A 17 -1.19 -10.42 -5.32
C VAL A 17 -0.14 -10.67 -6.40
N ALA A 18 0.72 -9.68 -6.68
CA ALA A 18 1.80 -9.83 -7.67
C ALA A 18 2.86 -10.87 -7.26
N LEU A 19 3.06 -11.07 -5.95
CA LEU A 19 4.01 -12.05 -5.38
C LEU A 19 3.35 -13.38 -4.99
N ALA A 20 2.03 -13.50 -5.17
CA ALA A 20 1.25 -14.60 -4.65
C ALA A 20 1.55 -15.91 -5.38
N THR A 21 1.62 -17.01 -4.63
CA THR A 21 1.51 -18.36 -5.19
C THR A 21 0.09 -18.61 -5.74
N PRO A 22 -0.16 -19.69 -6.51
CA PRO A 22 -1.51 -20.02 -6.97
C PRO A 22 -2.53 -20.13 -5.82
N GLU A 23 -2.14 -20.69 -4.68
CA GLU A 23 -3.01 -20.86 -3.49
C GLU A 23 -3.30 -19.52 -2.81
N GLU A 24 -2.28 -18.66 -2.70
CA GLU A 24 -2.43 -17.31 -2.17
C GLU A 24 -3.29 -16.44 -3.10
N ARG A 25 -3.14 -16.61 -4.42
CA ARG A 25 -3.97 -15.93 -5.41
C ARG A 25 -5.42 -16.37 -5.32
N ALA A 26 -5.69 -17.67 -5.13
CA ALA A 26 -7.04 -18.16 -4.88
C ALA A 26 -7.65 -17.55 -3.60
N PHE A 27 -6.85 -17.35 -2.56
CA PHE A 27 -7.27 -16.61 -1.37
C PHE A 27 -7.65 -15.17 -1.70
N TRP A 28 -6.78 -14.41 -2.40
CA TRP A 28 -7.07 -13.03 -2.77
C TRP A 28 -8.30 -12.87 -3.66
N VAL A 29 -8.50 -13.77 -4.63
CA VAL A 29 -9.72 -13.81 -5.46
C VAL A 29 -10.96 -14.01 -4.57
N ARG A 30 -10.91 -14.90 -3.59
CA ARG A 30 -12.05 -15.13 -2.70
C ARG A 30 -12.36 -13.89 -1.84
N VAL A 31 -11.35 -13.31 -1.19
CA VAL A 31 -11.57 -12.27 -0.16
C VAL A 31 -11.67 -10.85 -0.71
N ILE A 32 -11.03 -10.55 -1.85
CA ILE A 32 -11.05 -9.22 -2.49
C ILE A 32 -12.04 -9.19 -3.65
N GLU A 33 -11.86 -10.05 -4.66
CA GLU A 33 -12.67 -10.01 -5.89
C GLU A 33 -14.11 -10.47 -5.63
N LYS A 34 -14.30 -11.60 -4.95
CA LYS A 34 -15.62 -12.15 -4.62
C LYS A 34 -16.20 -11.59 -3.32
N ARG A 35 -15.42 -10.80 -2.56
CA ARG A 35 -15.79 -10.25 -1.23
C ARG A 35 -16.34 -11.29 -0.25
N ALA A 36 -15.92 -12.55 -0.39
CA ALA A 36 -16.35 -13.65 0.45
C ALA A 36 -15.37 -13.83 1.60
N GLN A 37 -15.54 -13.03 2.65
CA GLN A 37 -14.69 -13.00 3.84
C GLN A 37 -15.32 -13.77 5.00
N SER A 38 -14.49 -14.46 5.76
CA SER A 38 -14.85 -15.15 7.00
C SER A 38 -13.92 -14.75 8.13
N GLU A 39 -14.24 -15.19 9.34
CA GLU A 39 -13.36 -15.04 10.50
C GLU A 39 -11.96 -15.61 10.19
N GLY A 40 -10.91 -14.91 10.64
CA GLY A 40 -9.51 -15.26 10.39
C GLY A 40 -8.93 -14.85 9.02
N ASP A 41 -9.74 -14.38 8.06
CA ASP A 41 -9.21 -13.95 6.75
C ASP A 41 -8.34 -12.70 6.85
N LEU A 42 -8.67 -11.77 7.76
CA LEU A 42 -7.84 -10.58 7.99
C LEU A 42 -6.46 -10.98 8.54
N ASP A 43 -6.40 -11.93 9.48
CA ASP A 43 -5.13 -12.41 10.04
C ASP A 43 -4.29 -13.11 8.98
N LYS A 44 -4.93 -13.90 8.11
CA LYS A 44 -4.26 -14.50 6.95
C LYS A 44 -3.74 -13.44 5.98
N ALA A 45 -4.50 -12.39 5.69
CA ALA A 45 -4.06 -11.29 4.85
C ALA A 45 -2.85 -10.56 5.46
N LEU A 46 -2.87 -10.30 6.77
CA LEU A 46 -1.74 -9.71 7.51
C LEU A 46 -0.50 -10.61 7.48
N ALA A 47 -0.67 -11.92 7.62
CA ALA A 47 0.42 -12.89 7.51
C ALA A 47 1.03 -12.90 6.09
N LEU A 48 0.21 -12.80 5.04
CA LEU A 48 0.69 -12.70 3.66
C LEU A 48 1.41 -11.37 3.39
N PHE A 49 0.93 -10.26 3.95
CA PHE A 49 1.64 -8.99 3.88
C PHE A 49 3.00 -9.05 4.56
N ALA A 50 3.08 -9.69 5.72
CA ALA A 50 4.35 -9.88 6.43
C ALA A 50 5.30 -10.81 5.65
N LYS A 51 4.78 -11.93 5.13
CA LYS A 51 5.55 -12.89 4.31
C LYS A 51 6.21 -12.23 3.10
N HIS A 52 5.50 -11.31 2.46
CA HIS A 52 5.92 -10.66 1.22
C HIS A 52 6.47 -9.22 1.43
N ASP A 53 6.64 -8.79 2.68
CA ASP A 53 7.12 -7.44 3.06
C ASP A 53 6.35 -6.28 2.40
N THR A 54 5.06 -6.47 2.06
CA THR A 54 4.36 -5.51 1.18
C THR A 54 4.00 -4.21 1.87
N LEU A 55 3.80 -4.22 3.20
CA LEU A 55 3.58 -3.02 3.99
C LEU A 55 4.82 -2.10 3.98
N ASN A 56 6.01 -2.67 4.17
CA ASN A 56 7.24 -1.89 4.10
C ASN A 56 7.54 -1.47 2.66
N ALA A 57 7.26 -2.29 1.66
CA ALA A 57 7.37 -1.90 0.26
C ALA A 57 6.47 -0.70 -0.07
N THR A 58 5.22 -0.70 0.39
CA THR A 58 4.31 0.45 0.27
C THR A 58 4.82 1.68 1.03
N ARG A 59 5.36 1.50 2.24
CA ARG A 59 5.96 2.61 3.00
C ARG A 59 7.15 3.24 2.26
N ARG A 60 8.05 2.42 1.72
CA ARG A 60 9.21 2.90 0.94
C ARG A 60 8.76 3.72 -0.27
N GLU A 61 7.71 3.25 -0.96
CA GLU A 61 7.16 3.96 -2.11
C GLU A 61 6.50 5.30 -1.71
N ALA A 62 5.78 5.34 -0.59
CA ALA A 62 5.23 6.59 -0.06
C ALA A 62 6.33 7.62 0.26
N LEU A 63 7.43 7.18 0.89
CA LEU A 63 8.58 8.04 1.18
C LEU A 63 9.28 8.51 -0.10
N MET A 64 9.45 7.64 -1.09
CA MET A 64 10.01 7.99 -2.39
C MET A 64 9.20 9.11 -3.07
N TRP A 65 7.87 9.02 -3.03
CA TRP A 65 7.01 10.08 -3.57
C TRP A 65 7.10 11.39 -2.79
N SER A 66 7.24 11.34 -1.45
CA SER A 66 7.50 12.54 -0.63
C SER A 66 8.82 13.22 -1.02
N GLU A 67 9.91 12.45 -1.17
CA GLU A 67 11.21 13.00 -1.59
C GLU A 67 11.18 13.53 -3.03
N THR A 68 10.42 12.89 -3.91
CA THR A 68 10.19 13.38 -5.28
C THR A 68 9.49 14.74 -5.26
N ALA A 69 8.46 14.91 -4.42
CA ALA A 69 7.76 16.16 -4.25
C ALA A 69 8.68 17.26 -3.69
N LYS A 70 9.47 16.97 -2.65
CA LYS A 70 10.44 17.91 -2.08
C LYS A 70 11.49 18.35 -3.10
N THR A 71 12.00 17.41 -3.90
CA THR A 71 12.96 17.70 -4.98
C THR A 71 12.35 18.63 -6.03
N ALA A 72 11.09 18.41 -6.41
CA ALA A 72 10.40 19.29 -7.35
C ALA A 72 10.22 20.71 -6.78
N ILE A 73 9.80 20.82 -5.52
CA ILE A 73 9.59 22.11 -4.83
C ILE A 73 10.90 22.91 -4.71
N ALA A 74 12.04 22.24 -4.53
CA ALA A 74 13.35 22.88 -4.38
C ALA A 74 13.76 23.71 -5.62
N THR A 75 13.16 23.45 -6.79
CA THR A 75 13.41 24.22 -8.03
C THR A 75 12.70 25.57 -8.06
N LEU A 76 11.74 25.82 -7.15
CA LEU A 76 10.96 27.04 -7.11
C LEU A 76 11.71 28.20 -6.43
N PRO A 77 11.41 29.47 -6.80
CA PRO A 77 12.00 30.64 -6.15
C PRO A 77 11.77 30.66 -4.64
N PRO A 78 12.69 31.24 -3.85
CA PRO A 78 12.50 31.42 -2.41
C PRO A 78 11.20 32.15 -2.08
N HIS A 79 10.34 31.49 -1.30
CA HIS A 79 9.07 32.03 -0.87
C HIS A 79 8.58 31.26 0.38
N PRO A 80 7.95 31.88 1.38
CA PRO A 80 7.49 31.19 2.58
C PRO A 80 6.63 29.95 2.31
N ILE A 81 5.78 29.99 1.27
CA ILE A 81 4.96 28.84 0.84
C ILE A 81 5.82 27.67 0.36
N ARG A 82 6.93 27.95 -0.35
CA ARG A 82 7.85 26.89 -0.80
C ARG A 82 8.41 26.14 0.40
N ASP A 83 8.85 26.87 1.42
CA ASP A 83 9.44 26.28 2.62
C ASP A 83 8.39 25.53 3.45
N MET A 84 7.15 26.03 3.51
CA MET A 84 6.02 25.30 4.10
C MET A 84 5.74 23.98 3.39
N LEU A 85 5.69 23.99 2.05
CA LEU A 85 5.42 22.79 1.25
C LEU A 85 6.56 21.76 1.33
N SER A 86 7.82 22.20 1.46
CA SER A 86 8.95 21.30 1.66
C SER A 86 8.98 20.65 3.06
N GLY A 87 8.31 21.25 4.05
CA GLY A 87 8.24 20.75 5.43
C GLY A 87 7.07 19.80 5.71
N LEU A 88 6.16 19.58 4.75
CA LEU A 88 5.08 18.59 4.81
C LEU A 88 5.59 17.17 4.51
#